data_AF-A0A920EEA8-F1
#
_entry.id   AF-A0A920EEA8-F1
#
_cell.length_a   1.000
_cell.length_b   1.000
_cell.length_c   1.000
_cell.angle_alpha   90.00
_cell.angle_beta   90.00
_cell.angle_gamma   90.00
#
_symmetry.space_group_name_H-M   'P 1'
#
loop_
_entity.id
_entity.type
_entity.pdbx_description
1 polymer ?
#
loop_
_entity_poly.entity_id
_entity_poly.type
_entity_poly.pdbx_seq_one_letter_code
_entity_poly.pdbx_strand_id
1 'polypeptide(L)'
;MEDIAHSLGKDPIEFKRQNWVKVGDELNIAPHLGERAVDPEDIDEYPKITSNGIEECIAQGKRSIKWHRKDDPEWVSPKDQPNIRRGLGFAFCMHGTAIPFLDMGGCSIKINDDGSFNMLVGATDLGTGADTVLGQIAAEVLGVPLRISGLLIRYRRDSV
;
A
#
# COMPACT_ATOMS: atom_id res chain seq x y z
N MET A 1 10.34 -18.91 8.50
CA MET A 1 9.50 -18.46 9.64
C MET A 1 8.36 -19.44 9.91
N GLU A 2 7.69 -19.97 8.89
CA GLU A 2 6.68 -21.03 9.02
C GLU A 2 7.25 -22.31 9.67
N ASP A 3 8.36 -22.84 9.13
CA ASP A 3 9.00 -24.06 9.65
C ASP A 3 9.44 -23.93 11.11
N ILE A 4 9.86 -22.72 11.49
CA ILE A 4 10.23 -22.38 12.86
C ILE A 4 8.98 -22.43 13.75
N ALA A 5 7.88 -21.80 13.31
CA ALA A 5 6.62 -21.85 14.06
C ALA A 5 6.14 -23.31 14.24
N HIS A 6 6.19 -24.12 13.18
CA HIS A 6 5.84 -25.55 13.24
C HIS A 6 6.76 -26.33 14.18
N SER A 7 8.07 -26.12 14.11
CA SER A 7 9.04 -26.77 15.00
C SER A 7 8.83 -26.39 16.47
N LEU A 8 8.27 -25.20 16.73
CA LEU A 8 7.94 -24.70 18.07
C LEU A 8 6.48 -25.01 18.48
N GLY A 9 5.69 -25.69 17.65
CA GLY A 9 4.27 -25.97 17.92
C GLY A 9 3.40 -24.71 18.03
N LYS A 10 3.81 -23.60 17.41
CA LYS A 10 3.09 -22.32 17.40
C LYS A 10 2.32 -22.13 16.09
N ASP A 11 1.17 -21.44 16.17
CA ASP A 11 0.47 -20.98 14.96
C ASP A 11 1.40 -20.02 14.17
N PRO A 12 1.55 -20.20 12.84
CA PRO A 12 2.45 -19.36 12.04
C PRO A 12 2.09 -17.87 12.04
N ILE A 13 0.81 -17.51 12.11
CA ILE A 13 0.38 -16.10 12.17
C ILE A 13 0.71 -15.52 13.53
N GLU A 14 0.41 -16.23 14.62
CA GLU A 14 0.74 -15.75 15.97
C GLU A 14 2.26 -15.65 16.20
N PHE A 15 3.03 -16.56 15.61
CA PHE A 15 4.49 -16.45 15.61
C PHE A 15 4.97 -15.23 14.82
N LYS A 16 4.44 -14.99 13.61
CA LYS A 16 4.72 -13.79 12.81
C LYS A 16 4.33 -12.50 13.57
N ARG A 17 3.19 -12.50 14.25
CA ARG A 17 2.67 -11.38 15.06
C ARG A 17 3.60 -10.97 16.19
N GLN A 18 4.26 -11.94 16.83
CA GLN A 18 5.24 -11.66 17.89
C GLN A 18 6.50 -10.95 17.36
N ASN A 19 6.80 -11.09 16.06
CA ASN A 19 8.07 -10.71 15.44
C ASN A 19 7.97 -9.61 14.38
N TRP A 20 6.77 -9.23 13.92
CA TRP A 20 6.66 -8.14 12.97
C TRP A 20 6.93 -6.79 13.62
N VAL A 21 7.24 -5.82 12.78
CA VAL A 21 7.46 -4.43 13.17
C VAL A 21 6.23 -3.85 13.89
N LYS A 22 6.47 -2.99 14.87
CA LYS A 22 5.48 -2.31 15.71
C LYS A 22 5.65 -0.80 15.59
N VAL A 23 4.62 -0.07 15.98
CA VAL A 23 4.73 1.40 16.11
C VAL A 23 5.80 1.73 17.14
N GLY A 24 6.71 2.62 16.76
CA GLY A 24 7.90 2.99 17.54
C GLY A 24 9.15 2.18 17.24
N ASP A 25 9.06 1.05 16.51
CA ASP A 25 10.25 0.31 16.11
C ASP A 25 11.11 1.13 15.16
N GLU A 26 12.43 1.09 15.39
CA GLU A 26 13.44 1.68 14.54
C GLU A 26 13.80 0.73 13.38
N LEU A 27 13.71 1.23 12.15
CA LEU A 27 14.14 0.52 10.95
C LEU A 27 15.65 0.63 10.77
N ASN A 28 16.40 -0.03 11.66
CA ASN A 28 17.85 -0.01 11.65
C ASN A 28 18.48 -0.58 10.37
N ILE A 29 17.72 -1.36 9.60
CA ILE A 29 18.14 -1.92 8.32
C ILE A 29 18.17 -0.90 7.17
N ALA A 30 17.33 0.15 7.21
CA ALA A 30 17.21 1.13 6.11
C ALA A 30 18.57 1.76 5.73
N PRO A 31 19.38 2.21 6.71
CA PRO A 31 20.77 2.57 6.52
C PRO A 31 21.66 1.59 5.75
N HIS A 32 21.49 0.29 5.98
CA HIS A 32 22.28 -0.76 5.34
C HIS A 32 21.78 -1.11 3.94
N LEU A 33 20.56 -0.67 3.59
CA LEU A 33 19.96 -0.79 2.26
C LEU A 33 20.26 0.43 1.37
N GLY A 34 21.10 1.36 1.83
CA GLY A 34 21.44 2.57 1.08
C GLY A 34 20.42 3.70 1.23
N GLU A 35 19.49 3.59 2.17
CA GLU A 35 18.47 4.61 2.46
C GLU A 35 18.97 5.65 3.48
N ARG A 36 20.25 6.01 3.43
CA ARG A 36 20.85 7.04 4.31
C ARG A 36 20.78 8.41 3.67
N ALA A 37 20.75 9.44 4.53
CA ALA A 37 21.01 10.80 4.10
C ALA A 37 22.42 10.89 3.48
N VAL A 38 22.54 11.73 2.45
CA VAL A 38 23.80 11.96 1.75
C VAL A 38 24.64 13.01 2.50
N ASP A 39 23.98 13.95 3.18
CA ASP A 39 24.64 15.00 3.93
C ASP A 39 25.05 14.54 5.34
N PRO A 40 26.33 14.71 5.73
CA PRO A 40 26.83 14.29 7.05
C PRO A 40 26.18 14.99 8.25
N GLU A 41 25.53 16.13 8.04
CA GLU A 41 24.81 16.90 9.05
C GLU A 41 23.38 16.35 9.28
N ASP A 42 22.85 15.62 8.30
CA ASP A 42 21.53 14.98 8.29
C ASP A 42 21.63 13.47 8.54
N ILE A 43 22.71 12.98 9.18
CA ILE A 43 22.84 11.58 9.62
C ILE A 43 21.82 11.35 10.75
N ASP A 44 20.56 11.29 10.36
CA ASP A 44 19.42 11.29 11.25
C ASP A 44 19.13 9.89 11.79
N GLU A 45 18.42 9.87 12.91
CA GLU A 45 17.88 8.69 13.56
C GLU A 45 17.31 7.67 12.57
N TYR A 46 17.42 6.39 12.92
CA TYR A 46 16.76 5.32 12.17
C TYR A 46 15.28 5.66 11.94
N PRO A 47 14.74 5.49 10.71
CA PRO A 47 13.33 5.73 10.44
C PRO A 47 12.46 4.95 11.42
N LYS A 48 11.54 5.63 12.10
CA LYS A 48 10.64 5.02 13.09
C LYS A 48 9.30 4.71 12.46
N ILE A 49 8.75 3.53 12.76
CA ILE A 49 7.39 3.18 12.34
C ILE A 49 6.39 4.06 13.11
N THR A 50 5.72 4.98 12.40
CA THR A 50 4.74 5.90 13.00
C THR A 50 3.32 5.33 13.03
N SER A 51 3.02 4.38 12.15
CA SER A 51 1.72 3.71 12.08
C SER A 51 1.87 2.28 11.57
N ASN A 52 0.92 1.41 11.92
CA ASN A 52 0.94 0.01 11.52
C ASN A 52 -0.48 -0.55 11.43
N GLY A 53 -0.90 -0.97 10.23
CA GLY A 53 -2.21 -1.58 9.96
C GLY A 53 -2.19 -3.11 9.82
N ILE A 54 -1.05 -3.78 10.04
CA ILE A 54 -0.87 -5.22 9.74
C ILE A 54 -1.88 -6.08 10.50
N GLU A 55 -2.14 -5.74 11.77
CA GLU A 55 -3.12 -6.43 12.61
C GLU A 55 -4.51 -6.44 11.96
N GLU A 56 -4.96 -5.28 11.50
CA GLU A 56 -6.26 -5.11 10.86
C GLU A 56 -6.30 -5.86 9.52
N CYS A 57 -5.27 -5.69 8.68
CA CYS A 57 -5.16 -6.38 7.40
C CYS A 57 -5.27 -7.91 7.57
N ILE A 58 -4.64 -8.47 8.59
CA ILE A 58 -4.68 -9.91 8.87
C ILE A 58 -6.03 -10.33 9.41
N ALA A 59 -6.65 -9.56 10.30
CA ALA A 59 -7.99 -9.85 10.79
C ALA A 59 -9.00 -9.89 9.63
N GLN A 60 -8.94 -8.92 8.71
CA GLN A 60 -9.77 -8.90 7.51
C GLN A 60 -9.45 -10.07 6.58
N GLY A 61 -8.16 -10.31 6.29
CA GLY A 61 -7.70 -11.41 5.44
C GLY A 61 -8.14 -12.78 5.95
N LYS A 62 -7.93 -13.06 7.25
CA LYS A 62 -8.35 -14.33 7.91
C LYS A 62 -9.85 -14.57 7.76
N ARG A 63 -10.67 -13.52 7.90
CA ARG A 63 -12.13 -13.62 7.70
C ARG A 63 -12.48 -13.91 6.25
N SER A 64 -11.94 -13.15 5.30
CA SER A 64 -12.25 -13.26 3.87
C SER A 64 -11.89 -14.64 3.29
N ILE A 65 -10.75 -15.21 3.71
CA ILE A 65 -10.32 -16.54 3.25
C ILE A 65 -10.78 -17.68 4.17
N LYS A 66 -11.59 -17.39 5.19
CA LYS A 66 -12.07 -18.35 6.19
C LYS A 66 -10.92 -19.18 6.77
N TRP A 67 -9.88 -18.53 7.27
CA TRP A 67 -8.62 -19.14 7.72
C TRP A 67 -8.79 -20.34 8.66
N HIS A 68 -9.82 -20.35 9.50
CA HIS A 68 -10.13 -21.44 10.44
C HIS A 68 -10.25 -22.82 9.79
N ARG A 69 -10.56 -22.91 8.49
CA ARG A 69 -10.67 -24.20 7.78
C ARG A 69 -9.34 -24.82 7.39
N LYS A 70 -8.20 -24.16 7.64
CA LYS A 70 -6.89 -24.70 7.23
C LYS A 70 -6.61 -26.08 7.83
N ASP A 71 -7.17 -26.34 9.02
CA ASP A 71 -6.99 -27.59 9.76
C ASP A 71 -8.24 -28.49 9.70
N ASP A 72 -9.26 -28.12 8.91
CA ASP A 72 -10.46 -28.93 8.71
C ASP A 72 -10.14 -30.10 7.75
N PRO A 73 -10.15 -31.37 8.19
CA PRO A 73 -9.80 -32.51 7.37
C PRO A 73 -10.71 -32.69 6.14
N GLU A 74 -11.99 -32.35 6.26
CA GLU A 74 -12.96 -32.47 5.17
C GLU A 74 -12.71 -31.40 4.10
N TRP A 75 -12.15 -30.25 4.49
CA TRP A 75 -11.76 -29.21 3.54
C TRP A 75 -10.39 -29.48 2.92
N VAL A 76 -9.41 -29.90 3.73
CA VAL A 76 -8.02 -30.19 3.30
C VAL A 76 -7.99 -31.38 2.35
N SER A 77 -8.78 -32.42 2.61
CA SER A 77 -8.84 -33.64 1.79
C SER A 77 -10.31 -34.04 1.53
N PRO A 78 -10.99 -33.40 0.58
CA PRO A 78 -12.39 -33.67 0.28
C PRO A 78 -12.63 -35.13 -0.11
N LYS A 79 -13.61 -35.79 0.51
CA LYS A 79 -13.94 -37.22 0.29
C LYS A 79 -14.36 -37.53 -1.15
N ASP A 80 -15.02 -36.59 -1.79
CA ASP A 80 -15.47 -36.66 -3.18
C ASP A 80 -14.31 -36.54 -4.19
N GLN A 81 -13.14 -36.05 -3.76
CA GLN A 81 -11.98 -35.78 -4.62
C GLN A 81 -10.67 -36.31 -3.99
N PRO A 82 -10.47 -37.64 -3.96
CA PRO A 82 -9.39 -38.28 -3.20
C PRO A 82 -7.97 -37.89 -3.62
N ASN A 83 -7.79 -37.40 -4.85
CA ASN A 83 -6.50 -36.96 -5.40
C ASN A 83 -6.21 -35.47 -5.19
N ILE A 84 -7.12 -34.72 -4.55
CA ILE A 84 -6.97 -33.28 -4.32
C ILE A 84 -6.58 -33.03 -2.87
N ARG A 85 -5.64 -32.10 -2.66
CA ARG A 85 -5.30 -31.53 -1.36
C ARG A 85 -5.40 -30.02 -1.43
N ARG A 86 -5.92 -29.39 -0.38
CA ARG A 86 -6.01 -27.93 -0.27
C ARG A 86 -5.10 -27.41 0.83
N GLY A 87 -4.49 -26.25 0.60
CA GLY A 87 -3.69 -25.54 1.58
C GLY A 87 -4.11 -24.07 1.65
N LEU A 88 -3.94 -23.46 2.82
CA LEU A 88 -4.01 -22.02 3.01
C LEU A 88 -2.67 -21.54 3.55
N GLY A 89 -2.11 -20.52 2.89
CA GLY A 89 -0.88 -19.87 3.30
C GLY A 89 -1.10 -18.38 3.55
N PHE A 90 -0.21 -17.80 4.34
CA PHE A 90 -0.23 -16.38 4.64
C PHE A 90 1.18 -15.78 4.51
N ALA A 91 1.28 -14.67 3.78
CA ALA A 91 2.46 -13.83 3.69
C ALA A 91 2.05 -12.37 3.79
N PHE A 92 2.92 -11.55 4.37
CA PHE A 92 2.84 -10.10 4.32
C PHE A 92 4.22 -9.55 3.99
N CYS A 93 4.24 -8.37 3.36
CA CYS A 93 5.46 -7.63 3.09
C CYS A 93 5.25 -6.18 3.50
N MET A 94 6.33 -5.56 3.95
CA MET A 94 6.44 -4.11 4.07
C MET A 94 7.32 -3.66 2.91
N HIS A 95 6.87 -2.62 2.19
CA HIS A 95 7.59 -2.06 1.07
C HIS A 95 7.75 -0.56 1.31
N GLY A 96 8.99 -0.10 1.48
CA GLY A 96 9.30 1.33 1.46
C GLY A 96 8.99 1.91 0.09
N THR A 97 8.46 3.13 0.05
CA THR A 97 8.24 3.89 -1.18
C THR A 97 9.09 5.16 -1.12
N ALA A 98 9.26 5.83 -2.27
CA ALA A 98 10.09 7.01 -2.49
C ALA A 98 11.59 6.73 -2.68
N ILE A 99 12.29 7.72 -3.25
CA ILE A 99 13.75 7.76 -3.25
C ILE A 99 14.18 8.54 -2.00
N PRO A 100 14.91 7.92 -1.05
CA PRO A 100 15.34 8.59 0.17
C PRO A 100 16.05 9.90 -0.15
N PHE A 101 15.61 10.99 0.52
CA PHE A 101 16.20 12.33 0.43
C PHE A 101 16.18 12.98 -0.97
N LEU A 102 15.53 12.37 -1.96
CA LEU A 102 15.50 12.85 -3.35
C LEU A 102 14.09 12.91 -3.95
N ASP A 103 13.08 12.40 -3.24
CA ASP A 103 11.71 12.36 -3.74
C ASP A 103 11.09 13.76 -3.80
N MET A 104 10.91 14.28 -5.01
CA MET A 104 10.39 15.61 -5.29
C MET A 104 9.28 15.54 -6.34
N GLY A 105 8.17 16.21 -6.08
CA GLY A 105 7.02 16.32 -6.99
C GLY A 105 6.75 17.77 -7.38
N GLY A 106 6.31 17.97 -8.63
CA GLY A 106 5.93 19.28 -9.16
C GLY A 106 4.72 19.19 -10.07
N CYS A 107 3.84 20.18 -9.98
CA CYS A 107 2.62 20.28 -10.77
C CYS A 107 2.34 21.76 -11.09
N SER A 108 1.86 22.04 -12.30
CA SER A 108 1.34 23.36 -12.67
C SER A 108 -0.07 23.20 -13.23
N ILE A 109 -0.96 24.12 -12.87
CA ILE A 109 -2.35 24.12 -13.32
C ILE A 109 -2.64 25.46 -13.98
N LYS A 110 -3.17 25.42 -15.20
CA LYS A 110 -3.62 26.57 -15.96
C LYS A 110 -5.14 26.53 -16.08
N ILE A 111 -5.81 27.63 -15.76
CA ILE A 111 -7.24 27.83 -16.06
C ILE A 111 -7.41 28.40 -17.49
N ASN A 112 -8.41 27.91 -18.21
CA ASN A 112 -8.82 28.38 -19.52
C ASN A 112 -10.10 29.23 -19.41
N ASP A 113 -10.38 30.03 -20.43
CA ASP A 113 -11.52 30.96 -20.44
C ASP A 113 -12.89 30.26 -20.42
N ASP A 114 -12.95 28.98 -20.82
CA ASP A 114 -14.14 28.13 -20.73
C ASP A 114 -14.34 27.52 -19.34
N GLY A 115 -13.49 27.88 -18.37
CA GLY A 115 -13.49 27.34 -17.01
C GLY A 115 -12.84 25.97 -16.88
N SER A 116 -12.27 25.40 -17.95
CA SER A 116 -11.47 24.18 -17.84
C SER A 116 -10.08 24.44 -17.29
N PHE A 117 -9.44 23.39 -16.77
CA PHE A 117 -8.09 23.39 -16.24
C PHE A 117 -7.23 22.41 -17.00
N ASN A 118 -6.03 22.85 -17.36
CA ASN A 118 -4.97 21.98 -17.84
C ASN A 118 -4.01 21.75 -16.68
N MET A 119 -3.83 20.50 -16.30
CA MET A 119 -2.77 20.13 -15.37
C MET A 119 -1.51 19.76 -16.18
N LEU A 120 -0.33 20.00 -15.62
CA LEU A 120 0.92 19.47 -16.13
C LEU A 120 1.74 18.98 -14.94
N VAL A 121 2.01 17.69 -14.94
CA VAL A 121 2.64 16.96 -13.85
C VAL A 121 3.67 15.98 -14.42
N GLY A 122 4.78 15.78 -13.71
CA GLY A 122 5.85 14.86 -14.13
C GLY A 122 5.51 13.37 -13.98
N ALA A 123 4.29 13.03 -13.54
CA ALA A 123 3.84 11.66 -13.37
C ALA A 123 3.36 11.10 -14.71
N THR A 124 4.13 10.17 -15.29
CA THR A 124 3.70 9.46 -16.50
C THR A 124 2.78 8.31 -16.11
N ASP A 125 1.55 8.33 -16.61
CA ASP A 125 0.63 7.20 -16.41
C ASP A 125 0.96 6.05 -17.36
N LEU A 126 1.26 4.89 -16.79
CA LEU A 126 1.53 3.64 -17.51
C LEU A 126 0.34 2.68 -17.50
N GLY A 127 -0.83 3.16 -17.03
CA GLY A 127 -2.02 2.34 -16.76
C GLY A 127 -2.21 2.01 -15.29
N THR A 128 -1.45 2.65 -14.39
CA THR A 128 -1.64 2.55 -12.93
C THR A 128 -2.72 3.50 -12.43
N GLY A 129 -3.18 4.42 -13.29
CA GLY A 129 -4.26 5.35 -12.97
C GLY A 129 -3.78 6.66 -12.33
N ALA A 130 -2.52 7.03 -12.57
CA ALA A 130 -1.95 8.29 -12.07
C ALA A 130 -2.76 9.51 -12.52
N ASP A 131 -3.17 9.57 -13.79
CA ASP A 131 -3.97 10.68 -14.33
C ASP A 131 -5.34 10.77 -13.65
N THR A 132 -5.91 9.61 -13.30
CA THR A 132 -7.21 9.53 -12.64
C THR A 132 -7.13 10.06 -11.21
N VAL A 133 -6.15 9.59 -10.43
CA VAL A 133 -5.98 10.00 -9.02
C VAL A 133 -5.58 11.47 -8.93
N LEU A 134 -4.65 11.93 -9.77
CA LEU A 134 -4.23 13.34 -9.78
C LEU A 134 -5.37 14.27 -10.21
N GLY A 135 -6.19 13.83 -11.17
CA GLY A 135 -7.42 14.52 -11.54
C GLY A 135 -8.42 14.61 -10.38
N GLN A 136 -8.63 13.52 -9.64
CA GLN A 136 -9.49 13.50 -8.44
C GLN A 136 -9.01 14.50 -7.38
N ILE A 137 -7.70 14.50 -7.08
CA ILE A 137 -7.10 15.42 -6.11
C ILE A 137 -7.32 16.87 -6.53
N ALA A 138 -7.02 17.23 -7.79
CA ALA A 138 -7.20 18.60 -8.23
C ALA A 138 -8.68 19.02 -8.28
N ALA A 139 -9.58 18.13 -8.69
CA ALA A 139 -11.01 18.42 -8.68
C ALA A 139 -11.52 18.70 -7.26
N GLU A 140 -11.10 17.90 -6.27
CA GLU A 140 -11.44 18.10 -4.85
C GLU A 140 -10.88 19.42 -4.31
N VAL A 141 -9.60 19.71 -4.55
CA VAL A 141 -8.93 20.94 -4.10
C VAL A 141 -9.54 22.20 -4.75
N LEU A 142 -9.91 22.11 -6.02
CA LEU A 142 -10.52 23.22 -6.76
C LEU A 142 -12.04 23.35 -6.51
N GLY A 143 -12.67 22.38 -5.85
CA GLY A 143 -14.11 22.37 -5.57
C GLY A 143 -14.96 22.21 -6.83
N VAL A 144 -14.49 21.44 -7.82
CA VAL A 144 -15.16 21.24 -9.12
C VAL A 144 -15.45 19.76 -9.38
N PRO A 145 -16.48 19.41 -10.17
CA PRO A 145 -16.71 18.02 -10.52
C PRO A 145 -15.59 17.49 -11.42
N LEU A 146 -15.18 16.25 -11.17
CA LEU A 146 -14.23 15.56 -12.03
C LEU A 146 -14.89 15.12 -13.34
N ARG A 147 -14.39 15.63 -14.47
CA ARG A 147 -14.68 15.11 -15.81
C ARG A 147 -13.37 15.01 -16.57
N ILE A 148 -12.91 13.79 -16.81
CA ILE A 148 -11.64 13.53 -17.48
C ILE A 148 -11.90 13.40 -18.99
N SER A 149 -11.37 14.31 -19.80
CA SER A 149 -11.23 14.15 -21.25
C SER A 149 -9.79 14.50 -21.63
N GLY A 150 -8.88 13.52 -21.53
CA GLY A 150 -7.45 13.83 -21.35
C GLY A 150 -7.18 14.47 -19.99
N LEU A 151 -5.98 15.02 -19.75
CA LEU A 151 -5.59 15.69 -18.51
C LEU A 151 -6.22 17.11 -18.37
N LEU A 152 -7.49 17.22 -18.73
CA LEU A 152 -8.27 18.44 -18.87
C LEU A 152 -9.49 18.34 -17.95
N ILE A 153 -9.47 19.06 -16.84
CA ILE A 153 -10.55 19.09 -15.84
C ILE A 153 -11.53 20.18 -16.25
N ARG A 154 -12.82 19.90 -16.46
CA ARG A 154 -13.80 20.94 -16.86
C ARG A 154 -14.67 21.39 -15.70
N TYR A 155 -14.68 22.69 -15.38
CA TYR A 155 -15.70 23.30 -14.52
C TYR A 155 -17.03 23.42 -15.27
N ARG A 156 -18.15 23.16 -14.59
CA ARG A 156 -19.49 23.54 -15.06
C ARG A 156 -20.05 24.51 -14.05
N ARG A 157 -20.37 25.73 -14.50
CA ARG A 157 -21.21 26.65 -13.74
C ARG A 157 -22.63 26.09 -13.84
N ASP A 158 -23.13 25.48 -12.77
CA ASP A 158 -24.54 25.15 -12.71
C ASP A 158 -25.30 26.48 -12.69
N SER A 159 -26.05 26.71 -13.77
CA SER A 159 -26.86 27.90 -13.98
C SER A 159 -27.92 28.01 -12.87
N VAL A 160 -27.99 29.19 -12.25
CA VAL A 160 -29.21 29.69 -11.57
C VAL A 160 -30.29 29.89 -12.62
#